data_AF-A0A0U1NY12-F1
#
_entry.id   AF-A0A0U1NY12-F1
#
_cell.length_a   1.000
_cell.length_b   1.000
_cell.length_c   1.000
_cell.angle_alpha   90.00
_cell.angle_beta   90.00
_cell.angle_gamma   90.00
#
_symmetry.space_group_name_H-M   'P 1'
#
loop_
_entity.id
_entity.type
_entity.pdbx_description
1 polymer ?
#
loop_
_entity_poly.entity_id
_entity_poly.type
_entity_poly.pdbx_seq_one_letter_code
_entity_poly.pdbx_strand_id
1 'polypeptide(L)'
;MIEKHAWWLSKRWGYAASVALVPYAILKSLWAIGFAVLASGKGIEELHAAMKGDSGQIISFLYSHGIDITAILALIASLLALALVQNWGQKIPRWFLLVPAGVGGLSFIYISLVTFYKLIVGDISFSNTSTFSPWVLLPVYGGFFTWGVTICLAALSYGIRTRKRTGPLKRGMLKQKSHIVASDGISCNVPNTKEIEWKPSSLSWWRRWPEWVRYAAIVWTLIYGALGLYWSLGGSGFPLGLVNDPITQNSFFKNVTATEAGPVISMFCFLGVIVLFKCNFKARGFIRTMLLFYTWSAATILCLAIPDARALIVVAYAPIYLIVSLFWTLPVHYFDHITWPVVNQFICIAGGLLWAATALSFQRLSRDACQYCGRKIDSSHWMASDSAARWARWITYVAILAPAYYDITRIAWLLGIPLGITKELFQSLQDTGANWAGAGLALVSIGGTILTRGLIKSWGEVFPRWIPLWAGKRVPPALAIVPAGLVSIMLTITGIEVVLGFSIRNLQNWGASTPLLLFLIWGIALGVATIFYYYRRQGRCNRCDL
;
A
#
# COMPACT_ATOMS: atom_id res chain seq x y z
N MET A 1 29.85 -15.17 -23.75
CA MET A 1 31.05 -14.31 -23.59
C MET A 1 30.66 -12.90 -23.14
N ILE A 2 30.03 -12.76 -21.96
CA ILE A 2 29.87 -11.46 -21.25
C ILE A 2 30.17 -11.76 -19.77
N GLU A 3 31.43 -12.07 -19.50
CA GLU A 3 32.00 -12.19 -18.16
C GLU A 3 33.06 -11.10 -18.00
N LYS A 4 32.68 -9.84 -18.26
CA LYS A 4 33.36 -8.72 -17.64
C LYS A 4 32.69 -8.51 -16.30
N HIS A 5 33.44 -8.74 -15.22
CA HIS A 5 33.04 -8.49 -13.84
C HIS A 5 32.66 -7.01 -13.68
N ALA A 6 31.39 -6.71 -13.92
CA ALA A 6 30.86 -5.38 -13.72
C ALA A 6 30.96 -5.08 -12.22
N TRP A 7 31.75 -4.08 -11.84
CA TRP A 7 32.06 -3.74 -10.46
C TRP A 7 30.79 -3.54 -9.60
N TRP A 8 29.69 -3.12 -10.22
CA TRP A 8 28.37 -2.92 -9.59
C TRP A 8 27.63 -4.23 -9.22
N LEU A 9 28.07 -5.40 -9.73
CA LEU A 9 27.50 -6.71 -9.39
C LEU A 9 28.18 -7.35 -8.16
N SER A 10 29.22 -6.72 -7.62
CA SER A 10 30.00 -7.28 -6.52
C SER A 10 29.23 -7.40 -5.20
N LYS A 11 29.54 -8.45 -4.42
CA LYS A 11 29.11 -8.58 -3.02
C LYS A 11 29.67 -7.45 -2.12
N ARG A 12 30.72 -6.76 -2.58
CA ARG A 12 31.38 -5.66 -1.86
C ARG A 12 30.42 -4.52 -1.48
N TRP A 13 29.38 -4.27 -2.28
CA TRP A 13 28.40 -3.22 -2.02
C TRP A 13 27.59 -3.44 -0.74
N GLY A 14 27.21 -4.68 -0.44
CA GLY A 14 26.48 -4.94 0.80
C GLY A 14 27.37 -4.94 2.05
N TYR A 15 28.66 -5.26 1.91
CA TYR A 15 29.63 -5.05 2.99
C TYR A 15 29.88 -3.56 3.24
N ALA A 16 30.04 -2.76 2.18
CA ALA A 16 30.16 -1.31 2.28
C ALA A 16 28.93 -0.69 2.96
N ALA A 17 27.72 -1.11 2.56
CA ALA A 17 26.47 -0.68 3.18
C ALA A 17 26.36 -1.09 4.66
N SER A 18 26.91 -2.24 5.06
CA SER A 18 26.89 -2.66 6.46
C SER A 18 27.80 -1.85 7.38
N VAL A 19 28.82 -1.18 6.81
CA VAL A 19 29.78 -0.37 7.58
C VAL A 19 29.45 1.11 7.51
N ALA A 20 28.77 1.57 6.46
CA ALA A 20 28.52 3.00 6.21
C ALA A 20 27.78 3.75 7.33
N LEU A 21 26.94 3.06 8.12
CA LEU A 21 26.19 3.66 9.24
C LEU A 21 26.86 3.47 10.61
N VAL A 22 27.96 2.72 10.69
CA VAL A 22 28.66 2.47 11.96
C VAL A 22 29.19 3.75 12.59
N PRO A 23 29.83 4.69 11.85
CA PRO A 23 30.27 5.96 12.43
C PRO A 23 29.12 6.79 13.00
N TYR A 24 27.96 6.78 12.34
CA TYR A 24 26.75 7.46 12.82
C TYR A 24 26.21 6.83 14.11
N ALA A 25 26.13 5.50 14.17
CA ALA A 25 25.68 4.80 15.36
C ALA A 25 26.60 5.06 16.57
N ILE A 26 27.92 5.09 16.34
CA ILE A 26 28.91 5.44 17.37
C ILE A 26 28.70 6.89 17.84
N LEU A 27 28.60 7.85 16.91
CA LEU A 27 28.38 9.26 17.24
C LEU A 27 27.13 9.47 18.10
N LYS A 28 26.01 8.84 17.72
CA LYS A 28 24.75 8.92 18.47
C LYS A 28 24.82 8.25 19.84
N SER A 29 25.53 7.13 19.94
CA SER A 29 25.74 6.46 21.24
C SER A 29 26.61 7.31 22.17
N LEU A 30 27.65 7.97 21.64
CA LEU A 30 28.49 8.90 22.40
C LEU A 30 27.68 10.10 22.92
N TRP A 31 26.80 10.68 22.10
CA TRP A 31 25.90 11.74 22.53
C TRP A 31 24.91 11.30 23.61
N ALA A 32 24.37 10.07 23.51
CA ALA A 32 23.47 9.53 24.52
C ALA A 32 24.13 9.34 25.88
N ILE A 33 25.41 9.00 25.91
CA ILE A 33 26.21 8.86 27.13
C ILE A 33 26.71 10.23 27.64
N GLY A 34 26.56 11.29 26.86
CA GLY A 34 26.92 12.67 27.23
C GLY A 34 28.28 13.15 26.74
N PHE A 35 28.93 12.41 25.85
CA PHE A 35 30.20 12.85 25.23
C PHE A 35 29.94 13.86 24.11
N ALA A 36 30.45 15.08 24.28
CA ALA A 36 30.31 16.18 23.33
C ALA A 36 31.29 16.08 22.14
N VAL A 37 31.13 15.05 21.32
CA VAL A 37 31.91 14.88 20.08
C VAL A 37 31.23 15.63 18.94
N LEU A 38 31.93 16.56 18.29
CA LEU A 38 31.41 17.43 17.21
C LEU A 38 30.18 18.28 17.63
N ALA A 39 29.90 18.40 18.92
CA ALA A 39 28.86 19.24 19.51
C ALA A 39 29.46 20.04 20.67
N SER A 40 28.88 21.19 21.01
CA SER A 40 29.27 21.92 22.22
C SER A 40 28.62 21.29 23.46
N GLY A 41 29.18 21.51 24.65
CA GLY A 41 28.58 21.02 25.91
C GLY A 41 27.13 21.48 26.08
N LYS A 42 26.87 22.75 25.76
CA LYS A 42 25.52 23.33 25.71
C LYS A 42 24.62 22.64 24.68
N GLY A 43 25.14 22.27 23.51
CA GLY A 43 24.40 21.53 22.50
C GLY A 43 24.00 20.12 22.93
N ILE A 44 24.84 19.44 23.72
CA ILE A 44 24.51 18.14 24.32
C ILE A 44 23.49 18.28 25.45
N GLU A 45 23.60 19.31 26.29
CA GLU A 45 22.62 19.60 27.34
C GLU A 45 21.24 19.92 26.76
N GLU A 46 21.18 20.74 25.72
CA GLU A 46 19.93 21.02 24.99
C GLU A 46 19.38 19.76 24.31
N LEU A 47 20.23 18.92 23.74
CA LEU A 47 19.84 17.63 23.18
C LEU A 47 19.29 16.69 24.27
N HIS A 48 19.93 16.61 25.44
CA HIS A 48 19.47 15.81 26.58
C HIS A 48 18.15 16.35 27.14
N ALA A 49 18.00 17.66 27.23
CA ALA A 49 16.75 18.30 27.66
C ALA A 49 15.62 18.05 26.67
N ALA A 50 15.86 18.16 25.36
CA ALA A 50 14.89 17.83 24.33
C ALA A 50 14.52 16.34 24.34
N MET A 51 15.51 15.45 24.51
CA MET A 51 15.27 14.01 24.58
C MET A 51 14.58 13.57 25.88
N LYS A 52 14.80 14.25 27.02
CA LYS A 52 14.10 13.92 28.27
C LYS A 52 12.73 14.59 28.39
N GLY A 53 12.57 15.79 27.84
CA GLY A 53 11.39 16.65 28.00
C GLY A 53 10.36 16.59 26.89
N ASP A 54 10.76 16.33 25.63
CA ASP A 54 9.88 16.35 24.46
C ASP A 54 9.85 15.01 23.70
N SER A 55 10.69 14.04 24.09
CA SER A 55 10.70 12.68 23.53
C SER A 55 9.88 11.71 24.38
N GLY A 56 9.18 10.76 23.73
CA GLY A 56 8.19 9.91 24.40
C GLY A 56 8.76 8.98 25.46
N GLN A 57 7.90 8.47 26.34
CA GLN A 57 8.28 7.68 27.52
C GLN A 57 9.29 6.56 27.23
N ILE A 58 9.15 5.85 26.11
CA ILE A 58 10.09 4.78 25.71
C ILE A 58 11.44 5.34 25.25
N ILE A 59 11.45 6.46 24.51
CA ILE A 59 12.69 7.08 24.03
C ILE A 59 13.41 7.72 25.21
N SER A 60 12.70 8.47 26.07
CA SER A 60 13.25 9.01 27.31
C SER A 60 13.77 7.90 28.24
N PHE A 61 13.06 6.76 28.35
CA PHE A 61 13.53 5.59 29.10
C PHE A 61 14.81 5.00 28.49
N LEU A 62 14.83 4.67 27.20
CA LEU A 62 16.02 4.11 26.54
C LEU A 62 17.21 5.08 26.61
N TYR A 63 16.94 6.36 26.39
CA TYR A 63 17.94 7.41 26.41
C TYR A 63 18.46 7.68 27.84
N SER A 64 17.62 7.53 28.87
CA SER A 64 18.06 7.56 30.27
C SER A 64 19.02 6.43 30.64
N HIS A 65 18.97 5.32 29.90
CA HIS A 65 19.93 4.21 29.99
C HIS A 65 21.11 4.37 29.01
N GLY A 66 21.26 5.54 28.38
CA GLY A 66 22.35 5.84 27.43
C GLY A 66 22.18 5.21 26.04
N ILE A 67 20.96 4.77 25.69
CA ILE A 67 20.68 4.10 24.41
C ILE A 67 19.89 5.03 23.48
N ASP A 68 20.52 5.44 22.38
CA ASP A 68 19.87 6.21 21.33
C ASP A 68 19.12 5.30 20.34
N ILE A 69 17.82 5.57 20.12
CA ILE A 69 16.97 4.78 19.22
C ILE A 69 17.42 4.85 17.75
N THR A 70 17.99 5.99 17.33
CA THR A 70 18.52 6.16 15.96
C THR A 70 19.80 5.34 15.74
N ALA A 71 20.59 5.12 16.80
CA ALA A 71 21.71 4.18 16.76
C ALA A 71 21.23 2.73 16.61
N ILE A 72 20.15 2.33 17.32
CA ILE A 72 19.54 0.99 17.15
C ILE A 72 19.07 0.80 15.70
N LEU A 73 18.35 1.78 15.14
CA LEU A 73 17.86 1.72 13.76
C LEU A 73 19.01 1.61 12.75
N ALA A 74 20.10 2.35 12.97
CA ALA A 74 21.30 2.27 12.13
C ALA A 74 21.95 0.86 12.17
N LEU A 75 21.95 0.20 13.34
CA LEU A 75 22.44 -1.18 13.47
C LEU A 75 21.53 -2.18 12.76
N ILE A 76 20.20 -2.03 12.88
CA ILE A 76 19.24 -2.86 12.14
C ILE A 76 19.42 -2.70 10.62
N ALA A 77 19.60 -1.48 10.15
CA ALA A 77 19.85 -1.17 8.74
C ALA A 77 21.16 -1.82 8.24
N SER A 78 22.20 -1.85 9.09
CA SER A 78 23.48 -2.50 8.81
C SER A 78 23.38 -4.03 8.75
N LEU A 79 22.57 -4.64 9.63
CA LEU A 79 22.25 -6.07 9.61
C LEU A 79 21.45 -6.46 8.36
N LEU A 80 20.50 -5.62 7.95
CA LEU A 80 19.73 -5.82 6.72
C LEU A 80 20.63 -5.74 5.48
N ALA A 81 21.63 -4.86 5.47
CA ALA A 81 22.65 -4.79 4.42
C ALA A 81 23.49 -6.09 4.36
N LEU A 82 23.88 -6.65 5.51
CA LEU A 82 24.58 -7.94 5.59
C LEU A 82 23.73 -9.09 5.05
N ALA A 83 22.41 -9.07 5.28
CA ALA A 83 21.48 -10.06 4.75
C ALA A 83 21.54 -10.17 3.22
N LEU A 84 21.80 -9.07 2.50
CA LEU A 84 21.90 -9.05 1.03
C LEU A 84 23.17 -9.74 0.49
N VAL A 85 24.11 -10.07 1.38
CA VAL A 85 25.40 -10.68 1.00
C VAL A 85 25.56 -12.08 1.57
N GLN A 86 25.08 -12.30 2.79
CA GLN A 86 25.28 -13.52 3.55
C GLN A 86 24.33 -14.65 3.13
N ASN A 87 24.77 -15.89 3.36
CA ASN A 87 24.03 -17.09 2.96
C ASN A 87 22.69 -17.24 3.72
N TRP A 88 22.60 -16.73 4.94
CA TRP A 88 21.36 -16.76 5.73
C TRP A 88 20.27 -15.85 5.15
N GLY A 89 20.64 -14.71 4.55
CA GLY A 89 19.66 -13.81 3.93
C GLY A 89 19.01 -14.39 2.67
N GLN A 90 19.61 -15.42 2.06
CA GLN A 90 18.99 -16.15 0.96
C GLN A 90 17.81 -17.04 1.40
N LYS A 91 17.69 -17.33 2.70
CA LYS A 91 16.54 -18.06 3.27
C LYS A 91 15.31 -17.15 3.41
N ILE A 92 15.50 -15.83 3.37
CA ILE A 92 14.44 -14.83 3.52
C ILE A 92 13.81 -14.54 2.16
N PRO A 93 12.47 -14.39 2.05
CA PRO A 93 11.80 -14.00 0.81
C PRO A 93 12.42 -12.74 0.18
N ARG A 94 12.76 -12.82 -1.10
CA ARG A 94 13.51 -11.75 -1.82
C ARG A 94 12.86 -10.38 -1.70
N TRP A 95 11.53 -10.31 -1.75
CA TRP A 95 10.80 -9.04 -1.66
C TRP A 95 10.97 -8.38 -0.29
N PHE A 96 11.09 -9.16 0.79
CA PHE A 96 11.25 -8.67 2.15
C PHE A 96 12.60 -7.98 2.37
N LEU A 97 13.63 -8.36 1.62
CA LEU A 97 14.94 -7.70 1.65
C LEU A 97 15.05 -6.56 0.62
N LEU A 98 14.51 -6.77 -0.58
CA LEU A 98 14.65 -5.80 -1.68
C LEU A 98 13.80 -4.55 -1.50
N VAL A 99 12.59 -4.67 -0.94
CA VAL A 99 11.68 -3.51 -0.76
C VAL A 99 12.24 -2.53 0.28
N PRO A 100 12.59 -2.95 1.51
CA PRO A 100 13.16 -2.02 2.49
C PRO A 100 14.51 -1.45 2.04
N ALA A 101 15.37 -2.27 1.42
CA ALA A 101 16.66 -1.82 0.92
C ALA A 101 16.54 -0.78 -0.21
N GLY A 102 15.60 -0.98 -1.14
CA GLY A 102 15.36 -0.05 -2.24
C GLY A 102 14.68 1.25 -1.79
N VAL A 103 13.60 1.13 -1.01
CA VAL A 103 12.85 2.30 -0.50
C VAL A 103 13.74 3.11 0.44
N GLY A 104 14.33 2.46 1.45
CA GLY A 104 15.23 3.12 2.39
C GLY A 104 16.40 3.79 1.69
N GLY A 105 17.07 3.09 0.77
CA GLY A 105 18.21 3.64 0.04
C GLY A 105 17.86 4.90 -0.76
N LEU A 106 16.75 4.88 -1.52
CA LEU A 106 16.29 6.03 -2.29
C LEU A 106 15.87 7.20 -1.39
N SER A 107 15.18 6.93 -0.28
CA SER A 107 14.78 7.96 0.69
C SER A 107 15.98 8.67 1.31
N PHE A 108 17.00 7.94 1.75
CA PHE A 108 18.20 8.56 2.34
C PHE A 108 19.05 9.32 1.31
N ILE A 109 19.10 8.87 0.05
CA ILE A 109 19.70 9.65 -1.04
C ILE A 109 18.95 10.97 -1.22
N TYR A 110 17.62 10.93 -1.30
CA TYR A 110 16.79 12.11 -1.48
C TYR A 110 16.95 13.11 -0.34
N ILE A 111 16.82 12.66 0.92
CA ILE A 111 16.98 13.51 2.10
C ILE A 111 18.35 14.18 2.11
N SER A 112 19.41 13.43 1.77
CA SER A 112 20.77 13.97 1.72
C SER A 112 20.90 15.04 0.63
N LEU A 113 20.41 14.78 -0.59
CA LEU A 113 20.44 15.74 -1.70
C LEU A 113 19.66 17.02 -1.40
N VAL A 114 18.46 16.90 -0.82
CA VAL A 114 17.66 18.07 -0.39
C VAL A 114 18.41 18.88 0.67
N THR A 115 19.06 18.21 1.62
CA THR A 115 19.83 18.89 2.68
C THR A 115 21.04 19.63 2.11
N PHE A 116 21.81 19.00 1.20
CA PHE A 116 22.92 19.66 0.52
C PHE A 116 22.46 20.82 -0.37
N TYR A 117 21.35 20.66 -1.08
CA TYR A 117 20.76 21.73 -1.90
C TYR A 117 20.39 22.95 -1.03
N LYS A 118 19.69 22.73 0.09
CA LYS A 118 19.33 23.80 1.03
C LYS A 118 20.54 24.48 1.65
N LEU A 119 21.64 23.75 1.86
CA LEU A 119 22.90 24.29 2.36
C LEU A 119 23.62 25.15 1.31
N ILE A 120 23.55 24.77 0.03
CA ILE A 120 24.11 25.54 -1.09
C ILE A 120 23.29 26.82 -1.37
N VAL A 121 21.96 26.72 -1.29
CA VAL A 121 21.04 27.85 -1.52
C VAL A 121 21.03 28.85 -0.35
N GLY A 122 21.57 28.47 0.81
CA GLY A 122 21.67 29.33 1.99
C GLY A 122 20.43 29.32 2.90
N ASP A 123 19.44 28.47 2.62
CA ASP A 123 18.24 28.28 3.46
C ASP A 123 18.57 27.71 4.85
N ILE A 124 19.68 26.98 4.97
CA ILE A 124 20.17 26.43 6.24
C ILE A 124 21.59 26.94 6.48
N SER A 125 21.74 27.92 7.39
CA SER A 125 23.04 28.44 7.82
C SER A 125 23.45 27.85 9.17
N PHE A 126 24.42 26.92 9.15
CA PHE A 126 25.04 26.36 10.36
C PHE A 126 26.15 27.25 10.93
N SER A 127 26.51 28.37 10.28
CA SER A 127 27.47 29.33 10.86
C SER A 127 26.88 30.11 12.04
N ASN A 128 25.55 30.05 12.25
CA ASN A 128 24.83 30.75 13.31
C ASN A 128 24.37 29.86 14.47
N THR A 129 24.57 28.53 14.41
CA THR A 129 24.19 27.61 15.50
C THR A 129 25.42 27.26 16.34
N SER A 130 25.53 27.85 17.53
CA SER A 130 26.65 27.63 18.48
C SER A 130 26.65 26.25 19.16
N THR A 131 25.76 25.35 18.74
CA THR A 131 25.47 24.08 19.43
C THR A 131 26.10 22.86 18.76
N PHE A 132 26.22 22.84 17.43
CA PHE A 132 26.79 21.72 16.69
C PHE A 132 27.85 22.18 15.70
N SER A 133 28.96 21.43 15.61
CA SER A 133 30.01 21.71 14.64
C SER A 133 29.52 21.45 13.21
N PRO A 134 29.85 22.29 12.21
CA PRO A 134 29.53 22.03 10.80
C PRO A 134 30.04 20.66 10.30
N TRP A 135 31.12 20.16 10.91
CA TRP A 135 31.70 18.86 10.62
C TRP A 135 30.79 17.66 10.97
N VAL A 136 29.73 17.85 11.77
CA VAL A 136 28.69 16.83 12.05
C VAL A 136 27.96 16.37 10.78
N LEU A 137 27.90 17.21 9.75
CA LEU A 137 27.18 16.91 8.52
C LEU A 137 27.80 15.75 7.74
N LEU A 138 29.11 15.59 7.81
CA LEU A 138 29.87 14.52 7.15
C LEU A 138 29.48 13.11 7.66
N PRO A 139 29.59 12.80 8.97
CA PRO A 139 29.19 11.49 9.48
C PRO A 139 27.67 11.25 9.42
N VAL A 140 26.84 12.29 9.49
CA VAL A 140 25.38 12.15 9.47
C VAL A 140 24.85 12.06 8.03
N TYR A 141 24.90 13.15 7.27
CA TYR A 141 24.33 13.21 5.92
C TYR A 141 25.24 12.58 4.87
N GLY A 142 26.56 12.70 5.01
CA GLY A 142 27.51 11.96 4.16
C GLY A 142 27.44 10.45 4.37
N GLY A 143 27.29 10.01 5.63
CA GLY A 143 27.02 8.62 5.99
C GLY A 143 25.72 8.09 5.40
N PHE A 144 24.62 8.85 5.51
CA PHE A 144 23.32 8.51 4.94
C PHE A 144 23.33 8.43 3.42
N PHE A 145 23.98 9.36 2.73
CA PHE A 145 24.12 9.32 1.29
C PHE A 145 24.92 8.09 0.85
N THR A 146 26.06 7.84 1.49
CA THR A 146 26.93 6.69 1.20
C THR A 146 26.19 5.37 1.45
N TRP A 147 25.48 5.27 2.57
CA TRP A 147 24.63 4.12 2.85
C TRP A 147 23.52 3.95 1.81
N GLY A 148 22.82 5.03 1.45
CA GLY A 148 21.73 5.00 0.48
C GLY A 148 22.17 4.53 -0.91
N VAL A 149 23.33 4.96 -1.38
CA VAL A 149 23.91 4.50 -2.65
C VAL A 149 24.34 3.03 -2.56
N THR A 150 25.09 2.67 -1.51
CA THR A 150 25.64 1.32 -1.36
C THR A 150 24.55 0.26 -1.15
N ILE A 151 23.47 0.57 -0.41
CA ILE A 151 22.35 -0.35 -0.19
C ILE A 151 21.51 -0.55 -1.47
N CYS A 152 21.30 0.52 -2.27
CA CYS A 152 20.65 0.42 -3.57
C CYS A 152 21.44 -0.48 -4.54
N LEU A 153 22.76 -0.31 -4.59
CA LEU A 153 23.64 -1.16 -5.40
C LEU A 153 23.68 -2.60 -4.88
N ALA A 154 23.68 -2.80 -3.56
CA ALA A 154 23.60 -4.12 -2.95
C ALA A 154 22.28 -4.82 -3.27
N ALA A 155 21.14 -4.10 -3.23
CA ALA A 155 19.83 -4.60 -3.59
C ALA A 155 19.76 -5.00 -5.08
N LEU A 156 20.30 -4.17 -5.98
CA LEU A 156 20.40 -4.46 -7.41
C LEU A 156 21.27 -5.70 -7.66
N SER A 157 22.47 -5.77 -7.08
CA SER A 157 23.36 -6.94 -7.17
C SER A 157 22.67 -8.21 -6.65
N TYR A 158 22.05 -8.15 -5.47
CA TYR A 158 21.34 -9.28 -4.88
C TYR A 158 20.17 -9.72 -5.75
N GLY A 159 19.38 -8.78 -6.29
CA GLY A 159 18.27 -9.04 -7.20
C GLY A 159 18.70 -9.73 -8.50
N ILE A 160 19.88 -9.40 -9.03
CA ILE A 160 20.42 -10.06 -10.23
C ILE A 160 20.98 -11.44 -9.90
N ARG A 161 21.79 -11.57 -8.83
CA ARG A 161 22.41 -12.83 -8.40
C ARG A 161 21.39 -13.92 -8.04
N THR A 162 20.26 -13.53 -7.45
CA THR A 162 19.22 -14.46 -6.99
C THR A 162 18.10 -14.67 -8.03
N ARG A 163 18.23 -14.10 -9.23
CA ARG A 163 17.28 -14.34 -10.32
C ARG A 163 17.54 -15.76 -10.87
N LYS A 164 16.54 -16.64 -10.80
CA LYS A 164 16.61 -17.96 -11.43
C LYS A 164 16.97 -17.78 -12.91
N ARG A 165 18.16 -18.25 -13.33
CA ARG A 165 18.47 -18.47 -14.74
C ARG A 165 17.48 -19.52 -15.24
N THR A 166 16.53 -19.12 -16.07
CA THR A 166 15.90 -20.06 -16.99
C THR A 166 16.99 -20.54 -17.94
N GLY A 167 17.53 -21.73 -17.69
CA GLY A 167 18.45 -22.38 -18.63
C GLY A 167 17.76 -22.62 -19.97
N PRO A 168 18.51 -22.73 -21.08
CA PRO A 168 17.92 -23.05 -22.37
C PRO A 168 17.24 -24.42 -22.25
N LEU A 169 15.91 -24.45 -22.45
CA LEU A 169 15.15 -25.67 -22.59
C LEU A 169 15.80 -26.53 -23.67
N LYS A 170 16.21 -27.75 -23.31
CA LYS A 170 16.62 -28.80 -24.25
C LYS A 170 15.52 -28.95 -25.31
N ARG A 171 15.80 -28.42 -26.50
CA ARG A 171 15.04 -28.62 -27.73
C ARG A 171 15.22 -30.08 -28.13
N GLY A 172 14.46 -30.99 -27.54
CA GLY A 172 14.68 -32.41 -27.77
C GLY A 172 13.71 -33.31 -27.03
N MET A 173 12.40 -33.03 -27.09
CA MET A 173 11.37 -33.97 -26.66
C MET A 173 9.98 -33.69 -27.29
N LEU A 174 9.95 -33.09 -28.49
CA LEU A 174 8.71 -32.88 -29.27
C LEU A 174 8.70 -33.63 -30.61
N LYS A 175 9.58 -34.62 -30.79
CA LYS A 175 9.65 -35.40 -32.05
C LYS A 175 9.24 -36.88 -31.92
N GLN A 176 8.58 -37.25 -30.83
CA GLN A 176 8.18 -38.64 -30.60
C GLN A 176 6.74 -38.74 -30.08
N LYS A 177 5.81 -38.11 -30.80
CA LYS A 177 4.36 -38.33 -30.60
C LYS A 177 3.54 -38.20 -31.88
N SER A 178 4.15 -38.45 -33.05
CA SER A 178 3.46 -38.42 -34.36
C SER A 178 3.42 -39.76 -35.09
N HIS A 179 3.76 -40.89 -34.44
CA HIS A 179 3.78 -42.21 -35.08
C HIS A 179 3.17 -43.33 -34.23
N ILE A 180 1.97 -43.13 -33.68
CA ILE A 180 1.04 -44.20 -33.25
C ILE A 180 -0.32 -43.49 -33.28
N VAL A 181 -1.21 -43.64 -34.27
CA VAL A 181 -2.07 -44.80 -34.56
C VAL A 181 -2.63 -44.58 -35.98
N ALA A 182 -2.44 -45.54 -36.86
CA ALA A 182 -3.24 -45.73 -38.07
C ALA A 182 -3.58 -47.22 -38.13
N SER A 183 -4.73 -47.59 -37.56
CA SER A 183 -5.50 -48.79 -37.90
C SER A 183 -6.83 -48.72 -37.17
N ASP A 184 -7.84 -49.26 -37.84
CA ASP A 184 -9.19 -49.58 -37.37
C ASP A 184 -10.25 -48.49 -37.57
N GLY A 185 -10.96 -48.66 -38.69
CA GLY A 185 -12.20 -47.99 -39.00
C GLY A 185 -13.29 -48.36 -38.00
N ILE A 186 -13.70 -47.37 -37.22
CA ILE A 186 -15.01 -47.32 -36.57
C ILE A 186 -15.52 -45.90 -36.81
N SER A 187 -16.59 -45.78 -37.60
CA SER A 187 -17.30 -44.53 -37.83
C SER A 187 -18.01 -44.11 -36.54
N CYS A 188 -17.32 -43.37 -35.68
CA CYS A 188 -17.97 -42.66 -34.59
C CYS A 188 -18.75 -41.48 -35.17
N ASN A 189 -20.05 -41.69 -35.34
CA ASN A 189 -21.04 -40.68 -35.66
C ASN A 189 -20.95 -39.57 -34.59
N VAL A 190 -20.28 -38.46 -34.92
CA VAL A 190 -20.23 -37.28 -34.05
C VAL A 190 -21.65 -36.71 -34.01
N PRO A 191 -22.34 -36.67 -32.85
CA PRO A 191 -23.64 -36.04 -32.79
C PRO A 191 -23.46 -34.57 -33.18
N ASN A 192 -24.19 -34.18 -34.22
CA ASN A 192 -24.29 -32.82 -34.73
C ASN A 192 -24.30 -31.83 -33.55
N THR A 193 -23.18 -31.16 -33.32
CA THR A 193 -23.07 -30.13 -32.29
C THR A 193 -23.96 -29.01 -32.76
N LYS A 194 -25.23 -29.02 -32.31
CA LYS A 194 -26.08 -27.84 -32.34
C LYS A 194 -25.23 -26.71 -31.80
N GLU A 195 -24.89 -25.76 -32.67
CA GLU A 195 -24.33 -24.49 -32.28
C GLU A 195 -25.25 -23.95 -31.19
N ILE A 196 -24.79 -24.04 -29.94
CA ILE A 196 -25.44 -23.36 -28.83
C ILE A 196 -25.10 -21.90 -29.08
N GLU A 197 -25.95 -21.26 -29.87
CA GLU A 197 -25.96 -19.84 -30.12
C GLU A 197 -26.16 -19.17 -28.75
N TRP A 198 -25.03 -18.78 -28.15
CA TRP A 198 -25.00 -18.09 -26.87
C TRP A 198 -25.63 -16.71 -27.07
N LYS A 199 -26.95 -16.60 -26.82
CA LYS A 199 -27.59 -15.31 -26.60
C LYS A 199 -26.77 -14.56 -25.55
N PRO A 200 -26.13 -13.42 -25.89
CA PRO A 200 -25.34 -12.68 -24.92
C PRO A 200 -26.31 -12.09 -23.90
N SER A 201 -26.44 -12.74 -22.74
CA SER A 201 -27.13 -12.16 -21.59
C SER A 201 -26.49 -10.79 -21.30
N SER A 202 -27.31 -9.77 -21.10
CA SER A 202 -26.90 -8.38 -20.84
C SER A 202 -25.91 -8.23 -19.66
N LEU A 203 -25.84 -9.21 -18.74
CA LEU A 203 -24.83 -9.28 -17.67
C LEU A 203 -23.40 -9.67 -18.12
N SER A 204 -23.17 -9.92 -19.41
CA SER A 204 -21.86 -10.35 -19.92
C SER A 204 -20.82 -9.22 -20.03
N TRP A 205 -21.23 -7.95 -20.01
CA TRP A 205 -20.32 -6.81 -20.19
C TRP A 205 -19.31 -6.69 -19.04
N TRP A 206 -19.74 -6.89 -17.79
CA TRP A 206 -18.85 -6.93 -16.62
C TRP A 206 -17.76 -8.00 -16.73
N ARG A 207 -18.05 -9.14 -17.39
CA ARG A 207 -17.06 -10.21 -17.61
C ARG A 207 -16.02 -9.85 -18.66
N ARG A 208 -16.32 -8.88 -19.54
CA ARG A 208 -15.43 -8.34 -20.56
C ARG A 208 -14.60 -7.14 -20.07
N TRP A 209 -14.36 -7.06 -18.75
CA TRP A 209 -13.64 -5.94 -18.14
C TRP A 209 -12.31 -5.55 -18.81
N PRO A 210 -11.44 -6.47 -19.30
CA PRO A 210 -10.19 -6.04 -19.93
C PRO A 210 -10.40 -5.26 -21.23
N GLU A 211 -11.55 -5.44 -21.89
CA GLU A 211 -11.90 -4.76 -23.15
C GLU A 211 -12.39 -3.34 -22.88
N TRP A 212 -13.30 -3.15 -21.92
CA TRP A 212 -13.93 -1.84 -21.67
C TRP A 212 -13.17 -0.95 -20.69
N VAL A 213 -12.38 -1.52 -19.76
CA VAL A 213 -11.79 -0.75 -18.65
C VAL A 213 -10.89 0.39 -19.11
N ARG A 214 -10.17 0.19 -20.20
CA ARG A 214 -9.33 1.22 -20.81
C ARG A 214 -10.16 2.38 -21.36
N TYR A 215 -11.28 2.10 -22.02
CA TYR A 215 -12.16 3.14 -22.52
C TYR A 215 -12.80 3.93 -21.37
N ALA A 216 -13.22 3.24 -20.31
CA ALA A 216 -13.69 3.88 -19.09
C ALA A 216 -12.61 4.77 -18.45
N ALA A 217 -11.36 4.31 -18.40
CA ALA A 217 -10.23 5.12 -17.93
C ALA A 217 -9.99 6.36 -18.82
N ILE A 218 -10.11 6.24 -20.14
CA ILE A 218 -9.99 7.37 -21.07
C ILE A 218 -11.09 8.39 -20.80
N VAL A 219 -12.35 7.95 -20.72
CA VAL A 219 -13.50 8.84 -20.44
C VAL A 219 -13.31 9.54 -19.10
N TRP A 220 -12.95 8.81 -18.05
CA TRP A 220 -12.68 9.39 -16.74
C TRP A 220 -11.55 10.43 -16.80
N THR A 221 -10.45 10.12 -17.50
CA THR A 221 -9.29 11.01 -17.62
C THR A 221 -9.62 12.28 -18.41
N LEU A 222 -10.47 12.18 -19.44
CA LEU A 222 -10.94 13.34 -20.20
C LEU A 222 -11.83 14.25 -19.34
N ILE A 223 -12.78 13.67 -18.60
CA ILE A 223 -13.66 14.42 -17.69
C ILE A 223 -12.84 15.11 -16.60
N TYR A 224 -11.94 14.39 -15.93
CA TYR A 224 -11.11 14.95 -14.87
C TYR A 224 -10.08 15.96 -15.39
N GLY A 225 -9.56 15.76 -16.62
CA GLY A 225 -8.72 16.73 -17.30
C GLY A 225 -9.47 18.02 -17.64
N ALA A 226 -10.73 17.93 -18.10
CA ALA A 226 -11.57 19.10 -18.33
C ALA A 226 -11.90 19.84 -17.03
N LEU A 227 -12.13 19.13 -15.92
CA LEU A 227 -12.27 19.73 -14.60
C LEU A 227 -10.98 20.43 -14.15
N GLY A 228 -9.81 19.82 -14.38
CA GLY A 228 -8.52 20.46 -14.16
C GLY A 228 -8.37 21.77 -14.91
N LEU A 229 -8.78 21.81 -16.18
CA LEU A 229 -8.75 23.02 -17.01
C LEU A 229 -9.73 24.06 -16.48
N TYR A 230 -10.95 23.66 -16.12
CA TYR A 230 -11.95 24.54 -15.52
C TYR A 230 -11.42 25.21 -14.24
N TRP A 231 -10.81 24.45 -13.34
CA TRP A 231 -10.20 25.01 -12.12
C TRP A 231 -9.00 25.91 -12.42
N SER A 232 -8.20 25.60 -13.45
CA SER A 232 -7.09 26.45 -13.87
C SER A 232 -7.53 27.82 -14.38
N LEU A 233 -8.75 27.91 -14.94
CA LEU A 233 -9.37 29.14 -15.42
C LEU A 233 -10.13 29.90 -14.32
N GLY A 234 -10.00 29.50 -13.05
CA GLY A 234 -10.68 30.14 -11.92
C GLY A 234 -12.09 29.60 -11.63
N GLY A 235 -12.43 28.43 -12.18
CA GLY A 235 -13.67 27.73 -11.86
C GLY A 235 -13.82 27.42 -10.37
N SER A 236 -15.05 27.52 -9.84
CA SER A 236 -15.33 27.28 -8.43
C SER A 236 -15.38 25.78 -8.09
N GLY A 237 -15.41 25.45 -6.79
CA GLY A 237 -15.57 24.07 -6.33
C GLY A 237 -14.32 23.19 -6.51
N PHE A 238 -13.12 23.77 -6.40
CA PHE A 238 -11.89 22.97 -6.33
C PHE A 238 -11.87 22.14 -5.04
N PRO A 239 -11.77 20.80 -5.12
CA PRO A 239 -12.03 19.91 -3.98
C PRO A 239 -10.84 19.73 -3.02
N LEU A 240 -9.67 20.30 -3.33
CA LEU A 240 -8.44 20.15 -2.54
C LEU A 240 -8.00 21.50 -1.95
N GLY A 241 -7.19 21.43 -0.89
CA GLY A 241 -6.59 22.60 -0.24
C GLY A 241 -7.43 23.16 0.91
N LEU A 242 -6.75 23.70 1.92
CA LEU A 242 -7.32 24.25 3.15
C LEU A 242 -8.28 25.42 2.92
N VAL A 243 -8.09 26.16 1.82
CA VAL A 243 -8.97 27.28 1.43
C VAL A 243 -10.38 26.79 1.12
N ASN A 244 -10.50 25.61 0.49
CA ASN A 244 -11.78 25.03 0.10
C ASN A 244 -12.26 23.93 1.06
N ASP A 245 -11.37 23.42 1.92
CA ASP A 245 -11.66 22.37 2.87
C ASP A 245 -10.89 22.58 4.19
N PRO A 246 -11.41 23.44 5.10
CA PRO A 246 -10.71 23.81 6.33
C PRO A 246 -10.54 22.63 7.32
N ILE A 247 -11.18 21.50 7.06
CA ILE A 247 -11.13 20.29 7.90
C ILE A 247 -9.91 19.41 7.53
N THR A 248 -9.22 19.70 6.41
CA THR A 248 -8.09 18.89 5.86
C THR A 248 -6.72 19.15 6.50
N GLN A 249 -6.61 19.06 7.82
CA GLN A 249 -5.31 19.29 8.50
C GLN A 249 -4.23 18.24 8.16
N ASN A 250 -4.64 17.02 7.81
CA ASN A 250 -3.75 15.86 7.61
C ASN A 250 -3.60 15.38 6.16
N SER A 251 -4.30 16.00 5.19
CA SER A 251 -4.22 15.59 3.78
C SER A 251 -2.89 16.03 3.12
N PHE A 252 -2.34 15.22 2.22
CA PHE A 252 -1.07 15.51 1.53
C PHE A 252 -1.09 16.82 0.74
N PHE A 253 -2.25 17.20 0.19
CA PHE A 253 -2.43 18.38 -0.66
C PHE A 253 -3.07 19.57 0.06
N LYS A 254 -2.91 19.67 1.39
CA LYS A 254 -3.53 20.70 2.22
C LYS A 254 -3.20 22.16 1.82
N ASN A 255 -2.02 22.43 1.28
CA ASN A 255 -1.61 23.79 0.91
C ASN A 255 -1.82 24.12 -0.58
N VAL A 256 -2.43 23.21 -1.34
CA VAL A 256 -2.52 23.35 -2.79
C VAL A 256 -3.70 24.24 -3.18
N THR A 257 -3.44 25.17 -4.09
CA THR A 257 -4.47 26.05 -4.65
C THR A 257 -4.96 25.57 -6.02
N ALA A 258 -6.16 26.01 -6.41
CA ALA A 258 -6.75 25.65 -7.71
C ALA A 258 -5.89 26.10 -8.89
N THR A 259 -5.23 27.26 -8.76
CA THR A 259 -4.34 27.85 -9.77
C THR A 259 -3.06 27.03 -9.97
N GLU A 260 -2.53 26.41 -8.91
CA GLU A 260 -1.35 25.54 -9.00
C GLU A 260 -1.71 24.12 -9.46
N ALA A 261 -2.80 23.55 -8.93
CA ALA A 261 -3.17 22.16 -9.22
C ALA A 261 -3.83 21.98 -10.58
N GLY A 262 -4.70 22.91 -10.98
CA GLY A 262 -5.50 22.81 -12.19
C GLY A 262 -4.67 22.54 -13.45
N PRO A 263 -3.61 23.34 -13.73
CA PRO A 263 -2.71 23.11 -14.87
C PRO A 263 -2.00 21.75 -14.79
N VAL A 264 -1.54 21.37 -13.59
CA VAL A 264 -0.84 20.10 -13.36
C VAL A 264 -1.76 18.91 -13.64
N ILE A 265 -2.97 18.92 -13.09
CA ILE A 265 -4.00 17.89 -13.33
C ILE A 265 -4.29 17.77 -14.83
N SER A 266 -4.47 18.90 -15.51
CA SER A 266 -4.75 18.94 -16.95
C SER A 266 -3.62 18.33 -17.78
N MET A 267 -2.37 18.68 -17.45
CA MET A 267 -1.18 18.16 -18.11
C MET A 267 -1.03 16.64 -17.92
N PHE A 268 -1.21 16.15 -16.69
CA PHE A 268 -1.19 14.70 -16.41
C PHE A 268 -2.36 13.97 -17.06
N CYS A 269 -3.56 14.55 -17.11
CA CYS A 269 -4.68 13.94 -17.81
C CYS A 269 -4.42 13.86 -19.33
N PHE A 270 -3.87 14.91 -19.93
CA PHE A 270 -3.50 14.94 -21.36
C PHE A 270 -2.46 13.85 -21.69
N LEU A 271 -1.36 13.79 -20.94
CA LEU A 271 -0.36 12.72 -21.07
C LEU A 271 -0.98 11.35 -20.82
N GLY A 272 -1.90 11.26 -19.86
CA GLY A 272 -2.62 10.05 -19.50
C GLY A 272 -3.43 9.47 -20.67
N VAL A 273 -4.15 10.31 -21.42
CA VAL A 273 -4.89 9.89 -22.62
C VAL A 273 -3.94 9.26 -23.64
N ILE A 274 -2.78 9.87 -23.91
CA ILE A 274 -1.76 9.34 -24.83
C ILE A 274 -1.26 7.96 -24.35
N VAL A 275 -0.96 7.84 -23.05
CA VAL A 275 -0.52 6.58 -22.43
C VAL A 275 -1.58 5.49 -22.57
N LEU A 276 -2.86 5.81 -22.30
CA LEU A 276 -3.98 4.86 -22.40
C LEU A 276 -4.19 4.38 -23.83
N PHE A 277 -4.05 5.25 -24.84
CA PHE A 277 -4.07 4.83 -26.25
C PHE A 277 -2.92 3.87 -26.58
N LYS A 278 -1.70 4.16 -26.11
CA LYS A 278 -0.53 3.30 -26.33
C LYS A 278 -0.65 1.94 -25.62
N CYS A 279 -1.40 1.85 -24.52
CA CYS A 279 -1.64 0.59 -23.80
C CYS A 279 -2.47 -0.44 -24.59
N ASN A 280 -3.04 -0.09 -25.76
CA ASN A 280 -3.64 -1.07 -26.65
C ASN A 280 -2.62 -2.03 -27.28
N PHE A 281 -1.43 -1.51 -27.51
CA PHE A 281 -0.44 -2.16 -28.35
C PHE A 281 0.60 -2.85 -27.48
N LYS A 282 1.13 -3.95 -27.99
CA LYS A 282 2.17 -4.69 -27.29
C LYS A 282 3.48 -3.89 -27.30
N ALA A 283 3.84 -3.30 -26.16
CA ALA A 283 5.12 -2.62 -25.97
C ALA A 283 6.19 -3.54 -25.39
N ARG A 284 7.46 -3.33 -25.77
CA ARG A 284 8.64 -4.03 -25.24
C ARG A 284 9.71 -3.03 -24.79
N GLY A 285 10.67 -3.50 -23.97
CA GLY A 285 11.83 -2.72 -23.54
C GLY A 285 11.50 -1.50 -22.67
N PHE A 286 12.16 -0.37 -22.95
CA PHE A 286 12.05 0.86 -22.18
C PHE A 286 10.64 1.46 -22.20
N ILE A 287 9.98 1.47 -23.37
CA ILE A 287 8.61 2.01 -23.55
C ILE A 287 7.61 1.30 -22.62
N ARG A 288 7.70 -0.03 -22.54
CA ARG A 288 6.86 -0.81 -21.61
C ARG A 288 7.06 -0.38 -20.16
N THR A 289 8.31 -0.12 -19.77
CA THR A 289 8.64 0.27 -18.40
C THR A 289 8.07 1.65 -18.09
N MET A 290 8.20 2.61 -19.00
CA MET A 290 7.61 3.96 -18.86
C MET A 290 6.08 3.92 -18.77
N LEU A 291 5.41 3.17 -19.66
CA LEU A 291 3.94 3.05 -19.65
C LEU A 291 3.43 2.38 -18.35
N LEU A 292 4.11 1.34 -17.88
CA LEU A 292 3.78 0.70 -16.61
C LEU A 292 4.05 1.62 -15.42
N PHE A 293 5.15 2.36 -15.43
CA PHE A 293 5.46 3.31 -14.39
C PHE A 293 4.38 4.38 -14.29
N TYR A 294 3.99 4.98 -15.42
CA TYR A 294 2.94 5.99 -15.48
C TYR A 294 1.57 5.47 -15.01
N THR A 295 1.15 4.32 -15.54
CA THR A 295 -0.18 3.76 -15.21
C THR A 295 -0.28 3.34 -13.74
N TRP A 296 0.78 2.76 -13.17
CA TRP A 296 0.83 2.43 -11.75
C TRP A 296 1.01 3.65 -10.86
N SER A 297 1.76 4.67 -11.28
CA SER A 297 1.88 5.91 -10.52
C SER A 297 0.55 6.65 -10.47
N ALA A 298 -0.15 6.78 -11.60
CA ALA A 298 -1.48 7.38 -11.66
C ALA A 298 -2.47 6.64 -10.75
N ALA A 299 -2.52 5.31 -10.83
CA ALA A 299 -3.35 4.50 -9.93
C ALA A 299 -3.01 4.71 -8.45
N THR A 300 -1.71 4.74 -8.12
CA THR A 300 -1.23 4.92 -6.74
C THR A 300 -1.60 6.30 -6.20
N ILE A 301 -1.40 7.37 -6.98
CA ILE A 301 -1.73 8.74 -6.57
C ILE A 301 -3.24 8.86 -6.34
N LEU A 302 -4.05 8.42 -7.31
CA LEU A 302 -5.50 8.53 -7.23
C LEU A 302 -6.12 7.68 -6.11
N CYS A 303 -5.56 6.50 -5.83
CA CYS A 303 -6.07 5.62 -4.78
C CYS A 303 -5.47 5.88 -3.39
N LEU A 304 -4.24 6.37 -3.27
CA LEU A 304 -3.53 6.41 -1.98
C LEU A 304 -3.02 7.79 -1.55
N ALA A 305 -2.89 8.76 -2.46
CA ALA A 305 -2.38 10.09 -2.12
C ALA A 305 -3.47 11.16 -2.01
N ILE A 306 -4.54 11.04 -2.82
CA ILE A 306 -5.64 12.01 -2.82
C ILE A 306 -6.67 11.74 -1.71
N PRO A 307 -7.15 10.50 -1.50
CA PRO A 307 -8.18 10.26 -0.50
C PRO A 307 -7.63 10.39 0.91
N ASP A 308 -8.50 10.67 1.88
CA ASP A 308 -8.17 10.79 3.29
C ASP A 308 -9.04 9.87 4.17
N ALA A 309 -8.84 9.93 5.49
CA ALA A 309 -9.64 9.17 6.46
C ALA A 309 -11.16 9.38 6.36
N ARG A 310 -11.66 10.49 5.78
CA ARG A 310 -13.10 10.75 5.70
C ARG A 310 -13.82 9.79 4.76
N ALA A 311 -13.13 9.32 3.72
CA ALA A 311 -13.67 8.27 2.85
C ALA A 311 -14.00 7.00 3.66
N LEU A 312 -13.13 6.62 4.60
CA LEU A 312 -13.37 5.51 5.52
C LEU A 312 -14.51 5.83 6.49
N ILE A 313 -14.53 7.03 7.08
CA ILE A 313 -15.57 7.47 8.03
C ILE A 313 -16.95 7.34 7.39
N VAL A 314 -17.17 7.88 6.19
CA VAL A 314 -18.47 7.81 5.51
C VAL A 314 -18.92 6.34 5.34
N VAL A 315 -18.03 5.46 4.88
CA VAL A 315 -18.37 4.03 4.71
C VAL A 315 -18.60 3.32 6.05
N ALA A 316 -17.81 3.63 7.08
CA ALA A 316 -17.89 2.96 8.38
C ALA A 316 -19.13 3.38 9.18
N TYR A 317 -19.54 4.65 9.08
CA TYR A 317 -20.72 5.18 9.76
C TYR A 317 -22.02 4.86 9.01
N ALA A 318 -22.00 4.63 7.69
CA ALA A 318 -23.17 4.27 6.90
C ALA A 318 -24.07 3.18 7.52
N PRO A 319 -23.55 1.99 7.92
CA PRO A 319 -24.38 0.95 8.53
C PRO A 319 -24.92 1.37 9.91
N ILE A 320 -24.18 2.16 10.67
CA ILE A 320 -24.61 2.65 12.00
C ILE A 320 -25.80 3.59 11.83
N TYR A 321 -25.68 4.60 10.97
CA TYR A 321 -26.77 5.53 10.68
C TYR A 321 -27.97 4.81 10.08
N LEU A 322 -27.75 3.85 9.17
CA LEU A 322 -28.83 3.04 8.60
C LEU A 322 -29.60 2.34 9.72
N ILE A 323 -28.93 1.55 10.57
CA ILE A 323 -29.59 0.80 11.64
C ILE A 323 -30.28 1.72 12.63
N VAL A 324 -29.60 2.77 13.10
CA VAL A 324 -30.17 3.67 14.10
C VAL A 324 -31.35 4.44 13.53
N SER A 325 -31.30 4.88 12.27
CA SER A 325 -32.41 5.59 11.61
C SER A 325 -33.69 4.74 11.45
N LEU A 326 -33.58 3.41 11.46
CA LEU A 326 -34.76 2.52 11.45
C LEU A 326 -35.56 2.59 12.76
N PHE A 327 -34.93 2.92 13.88
CA PHE A 327 -35.53 2.84 15.21
C PHE A 327 -35.66 4.21 15.90
N TRP A 328 -34.81 5.18 15.57
CA TRP A 328 -34.76 6.51 16.18
C TRP A 328 -34.49 7.62 15.17
N THR A 329 -35.05 8.80 15.42
CA THR A 329 -34.73 10.05 14.70
C THR A 329 -33.46 10.66 15.27
N LEU A 330 -32.42 10.81 14.43
CA LEU A 330 -31.15 11.41 14.81
C LEU A 330 -31.14 12.93 14.56
N PRO A 331 -30.55 13.73 15.46
CA PRO A 331 -30.43 15.18 15.28
C PRO A 331 -29.41 15.59 14.21
N VAL A 332 -28.55 14.67 13.76
CA VAL A 332 -27.52 14.92 12.72
C VAL A 332 -27.82 14.06 11.50
N HIS A 333 -27.85 14.67 10.32
CA HIS A 333 -28.11 13.94 9.09
C HIS A 333 -26.82 13.31 8.57
N TYR A 334 -26.89 12.03 8.20
CA TYR A 334 -25.74 11.30 7.62
C TYR A 334 -25.13 12.01 6.39
N PHE A 335 -25.97 12.69 5.60
CA PHE A 335 -25.55 13.42 4.41
C PHE A 335 -24.66 14.64 4.71
N ASP A 336 -24.63 15.14 5.94
CA ASP A 336 -23.74 16.24 6.35
C ASP A 336 -22.25 15.82 6.26
N HIS A 337 -21.97 14.52 6.35
CA HIS A 337 -20.64 13.96 6.15
C HIS A 337 -20.26 13.78 4.67
N ILE A 338 -21.23 13.85 3.75
CA ILE A 338 -21.02 13.69 2.30
C ILE A 338 -20.83 15.07 1.67
N THR A 339 -19.65 15.65 1.91
CA THR A 339 -19.26 16.92 1.30
C THR A 339 -18.69 16.71 -0.11
N TRP A 340 -18.66 17.77 -0.91
CA TRP A 340 -18.07 17.72 -2.26
C TRP A 340 -16.62 17.17 -2.30
N PRO A 341 -15.70 17.58 -1.40
CA PRO A 341 -14.38 16.97 -1.32
C PRO A 341 -14.42 15.46 -1.14
N VAL A 342 -15.28 14.96 -0.26
CA VAL A 342 -15.43 13.52 -0.01
C VAL A 342 -15.96 12.80 -1.26
N VAL A 343 -16.95 13.36 -1.95
CA VAL A 343 -17.44 12.82 -3.23
C VAL A 343 -16.32 12.77 -4.27
N ASN A 344 -15.51 13.81 -4.38
CA ASN A 344 -14.36 13.83 -5.28
C ASN A 344 -13.33 12.74 -4.93
N GLN A 345 -13.12 12.42 -3.65
CA GLN A 345 -12.25 11.30 -3.26
C GLN A 345 -12.77 9.96 -3.80
N PHE A 346 -14.08 9.70 -3.73
CA PHE A 346 -14.67 8.50 -4.33
C PHE A 346 -14.51 8.47 -5.86
N ILE A 347 -14.65 9.63 -6.53
CA ILE A 347 -14.39 9.77 -7.96
C ILE A 347 -12.92 9.43 -8.28
N CYS A 348 -11.98 9.89 -7.46
CA CYS A 348 -10.56 9.59 -7.60
C CYS A 348 -10.25 8.11 -7.35
N ILE A 349 -10.81 7.50 -6.31
CA ILE A 349 -10.66 6.05 -6.04
C ILE A 349 -11.17 5.25 -7.23
N ALA A 350 -12.34 5.59 -7.77
CA ALA A 350 -12.89 4.93 -8.96
C ALA A 350 -11.95 5.08 -10.18
N GLY A 351 -11.46 6.28 -10.44
CA GLY A 351 -10.46 6.54 -11.48
C GLY A 351 -9.18 5.73 -11.29
N GLY A 352 -8.64 5.70 -10.07
CA GLY A 352 -7.44 4.95 -9.72
C GLY A 352 -7.61 3.44 -9.93
N LEU A 353 -8.79 2.89 -9.60
CA LEU A 353 -9.12 1.49 -9.87
C LEU A 353 -9.19 1.19 -11.38
N LEU A 354 -9.74 2.10 -12.20
CA LEU A 354 -9.75 1.98 -13.66
C LEU A 354 -8.33 2.01 -14.24
N TRP A 355 -7.47 2.89 -13.73
CA TRP A 355 -6.05 2.96 -14.08
C TRP A 355 -5.30 1.69 -13.66
N ALA A 356 -5.53 1.18 -12.45
CA ALA A 356 -4.91 -0.06 -11.95
C ALA A 356 -5.33 -1.27 -12.79
N ALA A 357 -6.61 -1.38 -13.14
CA ALA A 357 -7.13 -2.44 -13.98
C ALA A 357 -6.57 -2.37 -15.42
N THR A 358 -6.43 -1.16 -15.98
CA THR A 358 -5.77 -0.95 -17.27
C THR A 358 -4.29 -1.32 -17.22
N ALA A 359 -3.57 -0.91 -16.16
CA ALA A 359 -2.18 -1.27 -15.92
C ALA A 359 -2.00 -2.79 -15.86
N LEU A 360 -2.91 -3.48 -15.15
CA LEU A 360 -2.91 -4.94 -15.02
C LEU A 360 -3.18 -5.63 -16.36
N SER A 361 -4.17 -5.17 -17.13
CA SER A 361 -4.49 -5.70 -18.46
C SER A 361 -3.29 -5.54 -19.41
N PHE A 362 -2.69 -4.35 -19.44
CA PHE A 362 -1.48 -4.07 -20.24
C PHE A 362 -0.27 -4.88 -19.78
N GLN A 363 -0.09 -5.08 -18.47
CA GLN A 363 0.98 -5.91 -17.92
C GLN A 363 0.83 -7.38 -18.34
N ARG A 364 -0.41 -7.89 -18.42
CA ARG A 364 -0.71 -9.26 -18.89
C ARG A 364 -0.46 -9.38 -20.39
N LEU A 365 -0.96 -8.43 -21.19
CA LEU A 365 -0.72 -8.36 -22.63
C LEU A 365 0.78 -8.31 -22.97
N SER A 366 1.54 -7.45 -22.30
CA SER A 366 2.99 -7.31 -22.52
C SER A 366 3.82 -8.53 -22.07
N ARG A 367 3.23 -9.45 -21.29
CA ARG A 367 3.87 -10.69 -20.82
C ARG A 367 3.44 -11.95 -21.60
N ASP A 368 2.61 -11.79 -22.64
CA ASP A 368 2.00 -12.92 -23.36
C ASP A 368 1.22 -13.85 -22.42
N ALA A 369 0.51 -13.26 -21.45
CA ALA A 369 -0.41 -13.95 -20.57
C ALA A 369 -1.86 -13.61 -20.96
N CYS A 370 -2.81 -14.47 -20.61
CA CYS A 370 -4.23 -14.19 -20.82
C CYS A 370 -4.62 -12.88 -20.11
N GLN A 371 -5.26 -11.95 -20.82
CA GLN A 371 -5.67 -10.66 -20.24
C GLN A 371 -6.69 -10.81 -19.11
N TYR A 372 -7.54 -11.85 -19.13
CA TYR A 372 -8.60 -12.07 -18.14
C TYR A 372 -8.10 -12.77 -16.88
N CYS A 373 -7.43 -13.92 -17.00
CA CYS A 373 -6.98 -14.70 -15.85
C CYS A 373 -5.51 -14.43 -15.46
N GLY A 374 -4.70 -13.86 -16.37
CA GLY A 374 -3.28 -13.64 -16.15
C GLY A 374 -2.41 -14.90 -16.21
N ARG A 375 -2.99 -16.07 -16.54
CA ARG A 375 -2.25 -17.33 -16.69
C ARG A 375 -1.48 -17.35 -18.00
N LYS A 376 -0.32 -18.02 -17.97
CA LYS A 376 0.50 -18.35 -19.13
C LYS A 376 0.69 -19.87 -19.16
N ILE A 377 0.76 -20.45 -20.35
CA ILE A 377 0.90 -21.90 -20.57
C ILE A 377 2.06 -22.49 -19.74
N ASP A 378 3.17 -21.75 -19.60
CA ASP A 378 4.37 -22.20 -18.86
C ASP A 378 4.48 -21.65 -17.42
N SER A 379 3.44 -21.00 -16.87
CA SER A 379 3.57 -20.37 -15.55
C SER A 379 3.49 -21.41 -14.43
N SER A 380 4.49 -21.41 -13.54
CA SER A 380 4.48 -22.21 -12.32
C SER A 380 3.26 -21.89 -11.47
N HIS A 381 2.49 -22.92 -11.12
CA HIS A 381 1.27 -22.85 -10.29
C HIS A 381 1.57 -22.53 -8.81
N TRP A 382 2.46 -21.57 -8.50
CA TRP A 382 2.80 -21.22 -7.11
C TRP A 382 1.55 -20.86 -6.30
N MET A 383 0.59 -20.15 -6.90
CA MET A 383 -0.69 -19.83 -6.25
C MET A 383 -1.63 -21.03 -6.08
N ALA A 384 -1.40 -22.15 -6.76
CA ALA A 384 -2.11 -23.41 -6.52
C ALA A 384 -1.34 -24.35 -5.57
N SER A 385 -0.17 -23.94 -5.05
CA SER A 385 0.60 -24.74 -4.11
C SER A 385 0.03 -24.68 -2.69
N ASP A 386 0.22 -25.75 -1.92
CA ASP A 386 -0.14 -25.80 -0.49
C ASP A 386 0.54 -24.70 0.33
N SER A 387 1.70 -24.22 -0.11
CA SER A 387 2.40 -23.11 0.52
C SER A 387 1.62 -21.80 0.39
N ALA A 388 1.07 -21.49 -0.79
CA ALA A 388 0.25 -20.31 -1.00
C ALA A 388 -1.07 -20.38 -0.21
N ALA A 389 -1.67 -21.56 -0.09
CA ALA A 389 -2.84 -21.77 0.75
C ALA A 389 -2.55 -21.56 2.25
N ARG A 390 -1.36 -21.94 2.73
CA ARG A 390 -0.92 -21.64 4.10
C ARG A 390 -0.72 -20.13 4.33
N TRP A 391 -0.04 -19.45 3.41
CA TRP A 391 0.15 -18.00 3.48
C TRP A 391 -1.18 -17.24 3.43
N ALA A 392 -2.10 -17.63 2.55
CA ALA A 392 -3.44 -17.06 2.47
C ALA A 392 -4.15 -17.15 3.84
N ARG A 393 -4.10 -18.31 4.50
CA ARG A 393 -4.69 -18.48 5.84
C ARG A 393 -4.06 -17.55 6.87
N TRP A 394 -2.73 -17.53 6.97
CA TRP A 394 -2.02 -16.67 7.92
C TRP A 394 -2.35 -15.19 7.73
N ILE A 395 -2.35 -14.71 6.48
CA ILE A 395 -2.64 -13.31 6.16
C ILE A 395 -4.10 -12.98 6.48
N THR A 396 -5.05 -13.88 6.22
CA THR A 396 -6.43 -13.69 6.64
C THR A 396 -6.56 -13.65 8.17
N TYR A 397 -5.81 -14.46 8.92
CA TYR A 397 -5.80 -14.37 10.38
C TYR A 397 -5.22 -13.05 10.89
N VAL A 398 -4.17 -12.52 10.25
CA VAL A 398 -3.67 -11.18 10.55
C VAL A 398 -4.76 -10.12 10.31
N ALA A 399 -5.48 -10.20 9.19
CA ALA A 399 -6.58 -9.28 8.90
C ALA A 399 -7.76 -9.40 9.89
N ILE A 400 -7.96 -10.58 10.50
CA ILE A 400 -8.97 -10.83 11.53
C ILE A 400 -8.54 -10.28 12.90
N LEU A 401 -7.25 -10.42 13.25
CA LEU A 401 -6.74 -10.03 14.56
C LEU A 401 -6.35 -8.55 14.64
N ALA A 402 -5.98 -7.92 13.52
CA ALA A 402 -5.57 -6.52 13.50
C ALA A 402 -6.60 -5.54 14.11
N PRO A 403 -7.91 -5.63 13.82
CA PRO A 403 -8.89 -4.74 14.44
C PRO A 403 -9.19 -5.08 15.91
N ALA A 404 -8.84 -6.26 16.41
CA ALA A 404 -9.21 -6.69 17.76
C ALA A 404 -8.71 -5.73 18.85
N TYR A 405 -7.53 -5.13 18.66
CA TYR A 405 -7.02 -4.13 19.60
C TYR A 405 -7.90 -2.88 19.66
N TYR A 406 -8.41 -2.42 18.52
CA TYR A 406 -9.34 -1.29 18.43
C TYR A 406 -10.69 -1.65 19.06
N ASP A 407 -11.20 -2.83 18.76
CA ASP A 407 -12.51 -3.28 19.26
C ASP A 407 -12.49 -3.39 20.80
N ILE A 408 -11.41 -3.92 21.39
CA ILE A 408 -11.25 -4.06 22.85
C ILE A 408 -11.30 -2.69 23.54
N THR A 409 -10.59 -1.68 23.04
CA THR A 409 -10.57 -0.36 23.69
C THR A 409 -11.94 0.32 23.60
N ARG A 410 -12.61 0.25 22.45
CA ARG A 410 -13.93 0.86 22.25
C ARG A 410 -15.04 0.18 23.07
N ILE A 411 -15.00 -1.15 23.19
CA ILE A 411 -15.94 -1.89 24.05
C ILE A 411 -15.68 -1.60 25.53
N ALA A 412 -14.41 -1.52 25.95
CA ALA A 412 -14.07 -1.17 27.34
C ALA A 412 -14.67 0.20 27.74
N TRP A 413 -14.60 1.20 26.84
CA TRP A 413 -15.16 2.53 27.10
C TRP A 413 -16.69 2.52 27.19
N LEU A 414 -17.36 1.67 26.42
CA LEU A 414 -18.80 1.45 26.54
C LEU A 414 -19.17 0.85 27.92
N LEU A 415 -18.35 -0.07 28.42
CA LEU A 415 -18.55 -0.73 29.72
C LEU A 415 -18.18 0.16 30.93
N GLY A 416 -17.84 1.43 30.72
CA GLY A 416 -17.47 2.32 31.81
C GLY A 416 -15.99 2.28 32.19
N ILE A 417 -15.16 1.53 31.47
CA ILE A 417 -13.74 1.34 31.79
C ILE A 417 -12.90 2.33 30.98
N PRO A 418 -12.22 3.32 31.61
CA PRO A 418 -11.39 4.32 30.90
C PRO A 418 -10.04 3.73 30.44
N LEU A 419 -10.09 2.70 29.59
CA LEU A 419 -8.91 1.97 29.14
C LEU A 419 -8.04 2.84 28.20
N GLY A 420 -6.91 3.31 28.72
CA GLY A 420 -5.89 4.01 27.94
C GLY A 420 -6.24 5.45 27.52
N ILE A 421 -7.15 6.10 28.24
CA ILE A 421 -7.53 7.51 28.05
C ILE A 421 -7.62 8.23 29.40
N THR A 422 -7.45 9.56 29.39
CA THR A 422 -7.59 10.36 30.61
C THR A 422 -9.05 10.44 31.06
N LYS A 423 -9.27 10.79 32.34
CA LYS A 423 -10.63 10.89 32.92
C LYS A 423 -11.44 11.99 32.25
N GLU A 424 -10.80 13.10 31.89
CA GLU A 424 -11.43 14.25 31.24
C GLU A 424 -11.93 13.87 29.84
N LEU A 425 -11.10 13.17 29.06
CA LEU A 425 -11.49 12.67 27.75
C LEU A 425 -12.62 11.63 27.88
N PHE A 426 -12.51 10.72 28.85
CA PHE A 426 -13.54 9.72 29.09
C PHE A 426 -14.90 10.34 29.44
N GLN A 427 -14.92 11.35 30.32
CA GLN A 427 -16.14 12.06 30.68
C GLN A 427 -16.74 12.81 29.48
N SER A 428 -15.90 13.48 28.67
CA SER A 428 -16.36 14.12 27.43
C SER A 428 -16.98 13.14 26.43
N LEU A 429 -16.48 11.90 26.35
CA LEU A 429 -17.03 10.85 25.47
C LEU A 429 -18.39 10.33 25.95
N GLN A 430 -18.62 10.34 27.27
CA GLN A 430 -19.91 9.99 27.87
C GLN A 430 -20.93 11.11 27.69
N ASP A 431 -20.53 12.36 27.94
CA ASP A 431 -21.41 13.52 27.82
C ASP A 431 -21.86 13.76 26.38
N THR A 432 -20.99 13.51 25.40
CA THR A 432 -21.30 13.64 23.97
C THR A 432 -21.98 12.40 23.37
N GLY A 433 -22.03 11.28 24.11
CA GLY A 433 -22.46 9.98 23.58
C GLY A 433 -21.52 9.37 22.53
N ALA A 434 -20.32 9.93 22.35
CA ALA A 434 -19.33 9.44 21.37
C ALA A 434 -18.80 8.02 21.71
N ASN A 435 -18.91 7.60 22.97
CA ASN A 435 -18.66 6.21 23.39
C ASN A 435 -19.57 5.21 22.65
N TRP A 436 -20.85 5.53 22.43
CA TRP A 436 -21.78 4.70 21.67
C TRP A 436 -21.41 4.64 20.18
N ALA A 437 -21.00 5.75 19.59
CA ALA A 437 -20.51 5.77 18.21
C ALA A 437 -19.24 4.91 18.05
N GLY A 438 -18.30 5.01 18.99
CA GLY A 438 -17.11 4.16 19.03
C GLY A 438 -17.43 2.67 19.15
N ALA A 439 -18.41 2.31 19.99
CA ALA A 439 -18.87 0.93 20.12
C ALA A 439 -19.59 0.43 18.86
N GLY A 440 -20.39 1.28 18.21
CA GLY A 440 -21.02 0.98 16.92
C GLY A 440 -19.98 0.67 15.85
N LEU A 441 -18.90 1.44 15.77
CA LEU A 441 -17.78 1.17 14.87
C LEU A 441 -17.07 -0.15 15.20
N ALA A 442 -16.89 -0.47 16.49
CA ALA A 442 -16.36 -1.76 16.91
C ALA A 442 -17.28 -2.92 16.49
N LEU A 443 -18.60 -2.77 16.59
CA LEU A 443 -19.55 -3.78 16.09
C LEU A 443 -19.47 -3.97 14.58
N VAL A 444 -19.37 -2.88 13.81
CA VAL A 444 -19.16 -2.94 12.35
C VAL A 444 -17.85 -3.64 12.01
N SER A 445 -16.78 -3.33 12.75
CA SER A 445 -15.46 -3.97 12.64
C SER A 445 -15.50 -5.46 12.96
N ILE A 446 -16.18 -5.87 14.03
CA ILE A 446 -16.42 -7.28 14.37
C ILE A 446 -17.21 -7.99 13.27
N GLY A 447 -18.25 -7.35 12.73
CA GLY A 447 -18.98 -7.85 11.56
C GLY A 447 -18.06 -8.04 10.35
N GLY A 448 -17.21 -7.07 10.05
CA GLY A 448 -16.18 -7.14 9.02
C GLY A 448 -15.17 -8.27 9.25
N THR A 449 -14.80 -8.52 10.50
CA THR A 449 -13.90 -9.61 10.90
C THR A 449 -14.54 -10.97 10.67
N ILE A 450 -15.82 -11.11 11.01
CA ILE A 450 -16.61 -12.31 10.69
C ILE A 450 -16.66 -12.49 9.18
N LEU A 451 -16.98 -11.46 8.39
CA LEU A 451 -16.98 -11.54 6.92
C LEU A 451 -15.60 -11.91 6.34
N THR A 452 -14.51 -11.39 6.93
CA THR A 452 -13.12 -11.69 6.53
C THR A 452 -12.79 -13.17 6.74
N ARG A 453 -13.33 -13.81 7.77
CA ARG A 453 -13.24 -15.28 7.95
C ARG A 453 -13.92 -16.04 6.81
N GLY A 454 -14.88 -15.43 6.13
CA GLY A 454 -15.48 -15.94 4.88
C GLY A 454 -14.48 -16.17 3.77
N LEU A 455 -13.40 -15.37 3.69
CA LEU A 455 -12.38 -15.52 2.65
C LEU A 455 -11.65 -16.86 2.72
N ILE A 456 -11.57 -17.50 3.90
CA ILE A 456 -10.89 -18.80 4.08
C ILE A 456 -11.82 -19.99 4.28
N LYS A 457 -13.12 -19.77 4.53
CA LYS A 457 -14.09 -20.83 4.83
C LYS A 457 -15.10 -21.03 3.70
N SER A 458 -15.77 -22.19 3.70
CA SER A 458 -16.72 -22.61 2.67
C SER A 458 -17.93 -21.66 2.49
N TRP A 459 -18.35 -20.97 3.55
CA TRP A 459 -19.47 -20.02 3.48
C TRP A 459 -19.19 -18.76 2.66
N GLY A 460 -17.92 -18.39 2.44
CA GLY A 460 -17.58 -17.34 1.48
C GLY A 460 -17.74 -17.77 0.03
N GLU A 461 -17.89 -19.08 -0.22
CA GLU A 461 -17.99 -19.68 -1.54
C GLU A 461 -19.41 -20.10 -1.91
N VAL A 462 -20.17 -20.53 -0.90
CA VAL A 462 -21.55 -21.00 -0.99
C VAL A 462 -22.32 -20.42 0.19
N PHE A 463 -23.47 -19.81 -0.07
CA PHE A 463 -24.29 -19.25 1.01
C PHE A 463 -24.70 -20.35 2.01
N PRO A 464 -24.53 -20.10 3.33
CA PRO A 464 -24.99 -21.01 4.37
C PRO A 464 -26.47 -21.38 4.21
N ARG A 465 -26.82 -22.62 4.61
CA ARG A 465 -28.19 -23.13 4.49
C ARG A 465 -29.21 -22.38 5.38
N TRP A 466 -28.73 -21.67 6.40
CA TRP A 466 -29.57 -20.89 7.31
C TRP A 466 -29.92 -19.48 6.78
N ILE A 467 -29.33 -19.02 5.68
CA ILE A 467 -29.71 -17.75 5.05
C ILE A 467 -30.95 -18.00 4.19
N PRO A 468 -32.11 -17.43 4.54
CA PRO A 468 -33.33 -17.59 3.74
C PRO A 468 -33.10 -17.07 2.31
N LEU A 469 -33.68 -17.74 1.31
CA LEU A 469 -33.64 -17.39 -0.13
C LEU A 469 -32.33 -17.69 -0.91
N TRP A 470 -31.18 -17.72 -0.25
CA TRP A 470 -29.87 -17.89 -0.92
C TRP A 470 -29.15 -19.19 -0.58
N ALA A 471 -29.69 -19.97 0.35
CA ALA A 471 -29.18 -21.27 0.78
C ALA A 471 -28.65 -22.14 -0.38
N GLY A 472 -27.39 -22.54 -0.29
CA GLY A 472 -26.76 -23.46 -1.25
C GLY A 472 -26.35 -22.86 -2.60
N LYS A 473 -26.68 -21.59 -2.89
CA LYS A 473 -26.21 -20.91 -4.11
C LYS A 473 -24.74 -20.50 -3.98
N ARG A 474 -24.01 -20.49 -5.10
CA ARG A 474 -22.62 -20.01 -5.15
C ARG A 474 -22.59 -18.49 -4.98
N VAL A 475 -21.76 -18.01 -4.07
CA VAL A 475 -21.55 -16.56 -3.86
C VAL A 475 -20.77 -15.99 -5.06
N PRO A 476 -21.30 -14.94 -5.74
CA PRO A 476 -20.56 -14.24 -6.78
C PRO A 476 -19.24 -13.68 -6.21
N PRO A 477 -18.07 -13.95 -6.80
CA PRO A 477 -16.79 -13.50 -6.23
C PRO A 477 -16.70 -11.98 -6.03
N ALA A 478 -17.35 -11.20 -6.90
CA ALA A 478 -17.39 -9.74 -6.83
C ALA A 478 -18.02 -9.22 -5.52
N LEU A 479 -18.98 -9.96 -4.94
CA LEU A 479 -19.67 -9.57 -3.70
C LEU A 479 -18.72 -9.54 -2.49
N ALA A 480 -17.68 -10.37 -2.49
CA ALA A 480 -16.64 -10.34 -1.46
C ALA A 480 -15.48 -9.41 -1.85
N ILE A 481 -15.05 -9.44 -3.12
CA ILE A 481 -13.84 -8.76 -3.57
C ILE A 481 -14.01 -7.24 -3.61
N VAL A 482 -15.14 -6.73 -4.09
CA VAL A 482 -15.33 -5.28 -4.27
C VAL A 482 -15.39 -4.57 -2.91
N PRO A 483 -16.22 -5.00 -1.93
CA PRO A 483 -16.24 -4.35 -0.62
C PRO A 483 -14.91 -4.53 0.13
N ALA A 484 -14.33 -5.73 0.13
CA ALA A 484 -13.06 -5.98 0.83
C ALA A 484 -11.90 -5.18 0.23
N GLY A 485 -11.84 -5.05 -1.10
CA GLY A 485 -10.83 -4.26 -1.80
C GLY A 485 -10.98 -2.76 -1.52
N LEU A 486 -12.21 -2.24 -1.55
CA LEU A 486 -12.49 -0.83 -1.27
C LEU A 486 -12.15 -0.46 0.19
N VAL A 487 -12.60 -1.28 1.15
CA VAL A 487 -12.27 -1.08 2.58
C VAL A 487 -10.78 -1.24 2.82
N SER A 488 -10.10 -2.18 2.16
CA SER A 488 -8.65 -2.34 2.24
C SER A 488 -7.90 -1.07 1.79
N ILE A 489 -8.32 -0.46 0.68
CA ILE A 489 -7.74 0.80 0.18
C ILE A 489 -7.93 1.90 1.23
N MET A 490 -9.17 2.10 1.71
CA MET A 490 -9.47 3.14 2.70
C MET A 490 -8.71 2.96 4.01
N LEU A 491 -8.65 1.73 4.55
CA LEU A 491 -7.88 1.42 5.75
C LEU A 491 -6.38 1.66 5.57
N THR A 492 -5.85 1.34 4.38
CA THR A 492 -4.44 1.58 4.08
C THR A 492 -4.14 3.07 4.08
N ILE A 493 -5.00 3.89 3.48
CA ILE A 493 -4.88 5.35 3.45
C ILE A 493 -4.94 5.92 4.87
N THR A 494 -5.99 5.58 5.62
CA THR A 494 -6.15 6.04 7.01
C THR A 494 -4.96 5.58 7.86
N GLY A 495 -4.47 4.36 7.66
CA GLY A 495 -3.29 3.85 8.35
C GLY A 495 -2.02 4.64 8.02
N ILE A 496 -1.81 5.04 6.76
CA ILE A 496 -0.68 5.89 6.36
C ILE A 496 -0.78 7.26 7.05
N GLU A 497 -1.95 7.90 7.02
CA GLU A 497 -2.17 9.20 7.65
C GLU A 497 -1.94 9.14 9.16
N VAL A 498 -2.46 8.10 9.82
CA VAL A 498 -2.26 7.89 11.25
C VAL A 498 -0.78 7.70 11.56
N VAL A 499 -0.06 6.87 10.80
CA VAL A 499 1.38 6.64 11.02
C VAL A 499 2.19 7.92 10.82
N LEU A 500 1.88 8.72 9.79
CA LEU A 500 2.57 9.98 9.51
C LEU A 500 2.22 11.09 10.51
N GLY A 501 0.98 11.13 10.99
CA GLY A 501 0.51 12.06 12.01
C GLY A 501 0.75 11.59 13.45
N PHE A 502 1.33 10.40 13.64
CA PHE A 502 1.54 9.86 14.98
C PHE A 502 2.66 10.62 15.69
N SER A 503 2.29 11.41 16.69
CA SER A 503 3.22 12.09 17.59
C SER A 503 3.20 11.46 18.98
N ILE A 504 4.26 11.71 19.73
CA ILE A 504 4.42 11.27 21.11
C ILE A 504 3.25 11.73 22.00
N ARG A 505 2.69 12.91 21.73
CA ARG A 505 1.51 13.44 22.46
C ARG A 505 0.31 12.48 22.40
N ASN A 506 0.20 11.68 21.34
CA ASN A 506 -0.87 10.70 21.19
C ASN A 506 -0.77 9.53 22.19
N LEU A 507 0.39 9.28 22.79
CA LEU A 507 0.56 8.22 23.80
C LEU A 507 -0.12 8.54 25.13
N GLN A 508 -0.40 9.81 25.43
CA GLN A 508 -1.17 10.18 26.62
C GLN A 508 -2.57 9.54 26.60
N ASN A 509 -3.16 9.43 25.40
CA ASN A 509 -4.41 8.74 25.13
C ASN A 509 -4.15 7.51 24.26
N TRP A 510 -3.22 6.65 24.67
CA TRP A 510 -2.77 5.52 23.87
C TRP A 510 -3.93 4.60 23.45
N GLY A 511 -4.96 4.41 24.29
CA GLY A 511 -6.14 3.59 23.98
C GLY A 511 -7.01 4.17 22.87
N ALA A 512 -6.91 5.49 22.64
CA ALA A 512 -7.55 6.16 21.52
C ALA A 512 -6.74 6.02 20.23
N SER A 513 -5.42 6.22 20.32
CA SER A 513 -4.52 6.49 19.19
C SER A 513 -3.75 5.27 18.68
N THR A 514 -3.20 4.45 19.56
CA THR A 514 -2.32 3.33 19.19
C THR A 514 -3.04 2.19 18.47
N PRO A 515 -4.34 1.88 18.71
CA PRO A 515 -5.04 0.90 17.88
C PRO A 515 -5.14 1.29 16.41
N LEU A 516 -5.19 2.59 16.11
CA LEU A 516 -5.26 3.07 14.73
C LEU A 516 -3.96 2.80 13.95
N LEU A 517 -2.81 2.62 14.62
CA LEU A 517 -1.55 2.25 13.94
C LEU A 517 -1.66 0.88 13.23
N LEU A 518 -2.52 0.00 13.74
CA LEU A 518 -2.76 -1.31 13.11
C LEU A 518 -3.63 -1.21 11.86
N PHE A 519 -4.23 -0.05 11.54
CA PHE A 519 -5.06 0.10 10.34
C PHE A 519 -4.26 -0.12 9.06
N LEU A 520 -2.99 0.29 9.05
CA LEU A 520 -2.10 0.05 7.90
C LEU A 520 -1.88 -1.45 7.67
N ILE A 521 -1.59 -2.18 8.74
CA ILE A 521 -1.38 -3.63 8.70
C ILE A 521 -2.70 -4.32 8.32
N TRP A 522 -3.82 -3.88 8.88
CA TRP A 522 -5.15 -4.40 8.59
C TRP A 522 -5.53 -4.23 7.12
N GLY A 523 -5.40 -3.01 6.59
CA GLY A 523 -5.69 -2.67 5.20
C GLY A 523 -4.86 -3.50 4.22
N ILE A 524 -3.54 -3.58 4.42
CA ILE A 524 -2.65 -4.38 3.57
C ILE A 524 -3.00 -5.87 3.66
N ALA A 525 -3.19 -6.40 4.87
CA ALA A 525 -3.51 -7.82 5.07
C ALA A 525 -4.85 -8.19 4.42
N LEU A 526 -5.88 -7.35 4.55
CA LEU A 526 -7.19 -7.55 3.92
C LEU A 526 -7.09 -7.53 2.39
N GLY A 527 -6.32 -6.61 1.82
CA GLY A 527 -6.10 -6.53 0.38
C GLY A 527 -5.41 -7.76 -0.16
N VAL A 528 -4.34 -8.21 0.50
CA VAL A 528 -3.62 -9.43 0.12
C VAL A 528 -4.49 -10.67 0.29
N ALA A 529 -5.27 -10.79 1.37
CA ALA A 529 -6.24 -11.86 1.56
C ALA A 529 -7.29 -11.89 0.44
N THR A 530 -7.76 -10.73 0.00
CA THR A 530 -8.71 -10.58 -1.12
C THR A 530 -8.10 -11.07 -2.44
N ILE A 531 -6.82 -10.77 -2.70
CA ILE A 531 -6.09 -11.27 -3.88
C ILE A 531 -5.99 -12.80 -3.83
N PHE A 532 -5.62 -13.39 -2.70
CA PHE A 532 -5.57 -14.85 -2.56
C PHE A 532 -6.96 -15.49 -2.76
N TYR A 533 -8.00 -14.88 -2.20
CA TYR A 533 -9.39 -15.33 -2.40
C TYR A 533 -9.78 -15.29 -3.89
N TYR A 534 -9.44 -14.21 -4.60
CA TYR A 534 -9.69 -14.09 -6.04
C TYR A 534 -9.02 -15.22 -6.83
N TYR A 535 -7.73 -15.45 -6.63
CA TYR A 535 -7.01 -16.51 -7.37
C TYR A 535 -7.48 -17.91 -7.00
N ARG A 536 -7.86 -18.16 -5.75
CA ARG A 536 -8.43 -19.45 -5.32
C ARG A 536 -9.78 -19.72 -6.00
N ARG A 537 -10.59 -18.68 -6.21
CA ARG A 537 -11.92 -18.80 -6.85
C ARG A 537 -11.85 -18.88 -8.38
N GLN A 538 -10.70 -18.62 -8.98
CA GLN A 538 -10.52 -18.81 -10.41
C GLN A 538 -10.38 -20.30 -10.75
N GLY A 539 -11.47 -20.89 -11.26
CA GLY A 539 -11.46 -22.20 -11.91
C GLY A 539 -10.71 -22.19 -13.25
N ARG A 540 -11.06 -23.11 -14.15
CA ARG A 540 -10.59 -23.08 -15.54
C ARG A 540 -11.09 -21.82 -16.23
N CYS A 541 -10.21 -21.13 -16.93
CA CYS A 541 -10.57 -19.92 -17.66
C CYS A 541 -11.21 -20.27 -19.01
N ASN A 542 -12.49 -19.98 -19.20
CA ASN A 542 -13.21 -20.24 -20.46
C ASN A 542 -12.64 -19.55 -21.73
N ARG A 543 -11.61 -18.70 -21.60
CA ARG A 543 -10.97 -17.98 -22.72
C ARG A 543 -9.62 -18.56 -23.14
N CYS A 544 -8.92 -19.24 -22.23
CA CYS A 544 -7.63 -19.84 -22.52
C CYS A 544 -7.54 -21.32 -22.12
N ASP A 545 -8.62 -21.89 -21.58
CA ASP A 545 -8.77 -23.26 -21.08
C ASP A 545 -7.71 -23.72 -20.05
N LEU A 546 -7.03 -22.74 -19.43
CA LEU A 546 -6.01 -22.93 -18.38
C LEU A 546 -6.55 -22.74 -16.98
#